data_AF-A0A1A3EI82-F1
#
_entry.id   AF-A0A1A3EI82-F1
#
_cell.length_a   1.000
_cell.length_b   1.000
_cell.length_c   1.000
_cell.angle_alpha   90.00
_cell.angle_beta   90.00
_cell.angle_gamma   90.00
#
_symmetry.space_group_name_H-M   'P 1'
#
loop_
_entity.id
_entity.type
_entity.pdbx_description
1 polymer ?
#
loop_
_entity_poly.entity_id
_entity_poly.type
_entity_poly.pdbx_seq_one_letter_code
_entity_poly.pdbx_strand_id
1 'polypeptide(L)'
;MSEGPMIYHPAGLADMTASMHSFAQELDSIGQEAHNLLASSRDFFSGPHGAEAYAQAQQLINEGIQDGKDVIFRHGDTIDGASQAFQAADSTVGQSFQSI
;
A
#
# COMPACT_ATOMS: atom_id res chain seq x y z
N MET A 1 -18.84 22.37 -14.83
CA MET A 1 -19.44 21.46 -13.83
C MET A 1 -18.63 21.66 -12.58
N SER A 2 -19.14 22.36 -11.57
CA SER A 2 -18.42 22.49 -10.29
C SER A 2 -18.58 21.17 -9.56
N GLU A 3 -17.51 20.39 -9.47
CA GLU A 3 -17.42 19.37 -8.43
C GLU A 3 -17.68 20.09 -7.11
N GLY A 4 -18.72 19.67 -6.38
CA GLY A 4 -19.04 20.24 -5.08
C GLY A 4 -17.83 20.16 -4.14
N PRO A 5 -17.75 21.02 -3.12
CA PRO A 5 -16.61 21.03 -2.21
C PRO A 5 -16.37 19.61 -1.67
N MET A 6 -15.16 19.08 -1.89
CA MET A 6 -14.77 17.78 -1.36
C MET A 6 -14.94 17.81 0.17
N ILE A 7 -15.74 16.88 0.70
CA ILE A 7 -16.00 16.80 2.14
C ILE A 7 -14.80 16.10 2.81
N TYR A 8 -14.07 16.84 3.65
CA TYR A 8 -12.87 16.37 4.36
C TYR A 8 -13.24 15.72 5.71
N HIS A 9 -12.90 14.44 5.89
CA HIS A 9 -13.10 13.70 7.14
C HIS A 9 -11.75 13.21 7.72
N PRO A 10 -11.10 13.99 8.61
CA PRO A 10 -9.75 13.67 9.10
C PRO A 10 -9.68 12.34 9.87
N ALA A 11 -10.74 11.97 10.60
CA ALA A 11 -10.80 10.67 11.28
C ALA A 11 -10.83 9.49 10.29
N GLY A 12 -11.54 9.64 9.17
CA GLY A 12 -11.60 8.59 8.14
C GLY A 12 -10.26 8.39 7.42
N LEU A 13 -9.44 9.45 7.31
CA LEU A 13 -8.09 9.33 6.75
C LEU A 13 -7.13 8.61 7.69
N ALA A 14 -7.19 8.89 9.00
CA ALA A 14 -6.38 8.17 9.99
C ALA A 14 -6.70 6.67 10.02
N ASP A 15 -7.99 6.31 9.98
CA ASP A 15 -8.44 4.92 9.90
C ASP A 15 -7.97 4.23 8.60
N MET A 16 -7.95 4.98 7.49
CA MET A 16 -7.49 4.48 6.20
C MET A 16 -5.97 4.21 6.19
N THR A 17 -5.16 5.12 6.73
CA THR A 17 -3.70 4.92 6.90
C THR A 17 -3.40 3.74 7.82
N ALA A 18 -4.14 3.59 8.93
CA ALA A 18 -4.00 2.43 9.82
C ALA A 18 -4.36 1.11 9.10
N SER A 19 -5.42 1.13 8.28
CA SER A 19 -5.83 -0.02 7.46
C SER A 19 -4.78 -0.38 6.41
N MET A 20 -4.15 0.61 5.78
CA MET A 20 -3.05 0.40 4.82
C MET A 20 -1.84 -0.26 5.47
N HIS A 21 -1.46 0.18 6.66
CA HIS A 21 -0.36 -0.42 7.40
C HIS A 21 -0.68 -1.88 7.79
N SER A 22 -1.92 -2.16 8.23
CA SER A 22 -2.38 -3.52 8.51
C SER A 22 -2.32 -4.40 7.25
N PHE A 23 -2.76 -3.88 6.10
CA PHE A 23 -2.74 -4.61 4.84
C PHE A 23 -1.30 -4.89 4.36
N ALA A 24 -0.36 -3.96 4.55
CA ALA A 24 1.06 -4.19 4.26
C ALA A 24 1.65 -5.33 5.11
N GLN A 25 1.26 -5.42 6.39
CA GLN A 25 1.68 -6.52 7.27
C GLN A 25 1.09 -7.87 6.83
N GLU A 26 -0.17 -7.88 6.38
CA GLU A 26 -0.81 -9.07 5.83
C GLU A 26 -0.10 -9.53 4.55
N LEU A 27 0.29 -8.60 3.68
CA LEU A 27 1.05 -8.89 2.47
C LEU A 27 2.42 -9.56 2.78
N ASP A 28 3.12 -9.08 3.82
CA ASP A 28 4.37 -9.69 4.30
C ASP A 28 4.13 -11.13 4.80
N SER A 29 3.04 -11.35 5.54
CA SER A 29 2.67 -12.69 6.03
C SER A 29 2.37 -13.65 4.88
N ILE A 30 1.61 -13.21 3.88
CA ILE A 30 1.30 -13.98 2.66
C ILE A 30 2.60 -14.31 1.92
N GLY A 31 3.54 -13.37 1.84
CA GLY A 31 4.84 -13.58 1.23
C GLY A 31 5.65 -14.68 1.90
N GLN A 32 5.69 -14.67 3.24
CA GLN A 32 6.35 -15.72 4.01
C GLN A 32 5.68 -17.09 3.84
N GLU A 33 4.35 -17.14 3.79
CA GLU A 33 3.62 -18.37 3.50
C GLU A 33 3.94 -18.90 2.09
N ALA A 34 3.98 -18.02 1.09
CA ALA A 34 4.33 -18.38 -0.28
C ALA A 34 5.77 -18.93 -0.37
N HIS A 35 6.73 -18.36 0.35
CA HIS A 35 8.08 -18.92 0.45
C HIS A 35 8.13 -20.30 1.11
N ASN A 36 7.36 -20.50 2.18
CA ASN A 36 7.28 -21.79 2.85
C ASN A 36 6.67 -22.87 1.93
N LEU A 37 5.62 -22.52 1.19
CA LEU A 37 5.01 -23.40 0.19
C LEU A 37 6.00 -23.70 -0.94
N LEU A 38 6.70 -22.69 -1.47
CA LEU A 38 7.72 -22.89 -2.48
C LEU A 38 8.82 -23.82 -1.96
N ALA A 39 9.35 -23.60 -0.76
CA ALA A 39 10.33 -24.47 -0.12
C ALA A 39 9.83 -25.92 0.02
N SER A 40 8.58 -26.11 0.42
CA SER A 40 7.95 -27.44 0.51
C SER A 40 7.80 -28.12 -0.85
N SER A 41 7.73 -27.33 -1.93
CA SER A 41 7.58 -27.83 -3.28
C SER A 41 8.90 -28.20 -3.97
N ARG A 42 10.04 -27.93 -3.33
CA ARG A 42 11.39 -28.14 -3.90
C ARG A 42 11.59 -29.56 -4.45
N ASP A 43 11.00 -30.56 -3.80
CA ASP A 43 11.11 -31.96 -4.23
C ASP A 43 10.35 -32.26 -5.53
N PHE A 44 9.35 -31.45 -5.91
CA PHE A 44 8.68 -31.55 -7.21
C PHE A 44 9.48 -30.91 -8.35
N PHE A 45 10.48 -30.09 -8.01
CA PHE A 45 11.35 -29.39 -8.94
C PHE A 45 12.73 -30.07 -9.11
N SER A 46 12.88 -31.34 -8.73
CA SER A 46 14.15 -32.06 -8.82
C SER A 46 14.56 -32.52 -10.25
N GLY A 47 13.83 -32.08 -11.29
CA GLY A 47 14.12 -32.39 -12.70
C GLY A 47 15.11 -31.43 -13.38
N PRO A 48 15.52 -31.68 -14.63
CA PRO A 48 16.57 -30.94 -15.35
C PRO A 48 16.37 -29.41 -15.43
N HIS A 49 15.12 -28.94 -15.36
CA HIS A 49 14.74 -27.53 -15.42
C HIS A 49 14.13 -27.00 -14.10
N GLY A 50 13.98 -27.84 -13.08
CA GLY A 50 13.20 -27.45 -11.90
C GLY A 50 13.96 -26.51 -10.97
N ALA A 51 15.29 -26.57 -10.90
CA ALA A 51 16.08 -25.59 -10.16
C ALA A 51 15.92 -24.16 -10.72
N GLU A 52 15.78 -24.04 -12.04
CA GLU A 52 15.59 -22.75 -12.73
C GLU A 52 14.17 -22.22 -12.51
N ALA A 53 13.15 -23.07 -12.66
CA ALA A 53 11.76 -22.73 -12.36
C ALA A 53 11.54 -22.34 -10.89
N TYR A 54 12.21 -23.03 -9.96
CA TYR A 54 12.19 -22.70 -8.53
C TYR A 54 12.78 -21.31 -8.27
N ALA A 55 13.95 -21.01 -8.84
CA ALA A 55 14.60 -19.71 -8.69
C ALA A 55 13.72 -18.58 -9.28
N GLN A 56 13.09 -18.83 -10.43
CA GLN A 56 12.16 -17.88 -11.05
C GLN A 56 10.91 -17.66 -10.19
N ALA A 57 10.32 -18.71 -9.63
CA ALA A 57 9.19 -18.58 -8.71
C ALA A 57 9.56 -17.80 -7.45
N GLN A 58 10.76 -18.02 -6.91
CA GLN A 58 11.26 -17.28 -5.76
C GLN A 58 11.41 -15.78 -6.06
N GLN A 59 11.92 -15.43 -7.24
CA GLN A 59 12.00 -14.04 -7.69
C GLN A 59 10.62 -13.40 -7.85
N LEU A 60 9.68 -14.08 -8.51
CA LEU A 60 8.32 -13.57 -8.72
C LEU A 60 7.60 -13.28 -7.40
N ILE A 61 7.76 -14.15 -6.39
CA ILE A 61 7.19 -13.93 -5.05
C ILE A 61 7.78 -12.65 -4.45
N ASN A 62 9.10 -12.49 -4.48
CA ASN A 62 9.77 -11.30 -3.95
C ASN A 62 9.33 -10.02 -4.65
N GLU A 63 9.28 -10.03 -5.99
CA GLU A 63 8.86 -8.89 -6.80
C GLU A 63 7.40 -8.51 -6.51
N GLY A 64 6.48 -9.49 -6.50
CA GLY A 64 5.07 -9.22 -6.23
C GLY A 64 4.80 -8.64 -4.85
N ILE A 65 5.53 -9.10 -3.82
CA ILE A 65 5.43 -8.53 -2.46
C ILE A 65 5.93 -7.09 -2.47
N GLN A 66 7.10 -6.84 -3.06
CA GLN A 66 7.69 -5.49 -3.08
C GLN A 66 6.81 -4.51 -3.85
N ASP A 67 6.32 -4.88 -5.03
CA ASP A 67 5.41 -4.06 -5.83
C ASP A 67 4.12 -3.75 -5.07
N GLY A 68 3.56 -4.74 -4.36
CA GLY A 68 2.38 -4.54 -3.52
C GLY A 68 2.63 -3.52 -2.40
N LYS A 69 3.78 -3.62 -1.71
CA LYS A 69 4.17 -2.65 -0.67
C LYS A 69 4.35 -1.24 -1.24
N ASP A 70 5.02 -1.12 -2.38
CA ASP A 70 5.24 0.15 -3.05
C ASP A 70 3.91 0.84 -3.43
N VAL A 71 2.93 0.08 -3.91
CA VAL A 71 1.58 0.60 -4.21
C VAL A 71 0.89 1.08 -2.94
N ILE A 72 0.94 0.31 -1.85
CA ILE A 72 0.34 0.69 -0.57
C ILE A 72 0.98 1.99 -0.05
N PHE A 73 2.31 2.11 -0.09
CA PHE A 73 3.01 3.30 0.36
C PHE A 73 2.67 4.53 -0.49
N ARG A 74 2.71 4.42 -1.83
CA ARG A 74 2.31 5.52 -2.72
C ARG A 74 0.87 5.96 -2.49
N HIS A 75 -0.01 5.01 -2.19
CA HIS A 75 -1.40 5.32 -1.89
C HIS A 75 -1.53 6.08 -0.57
N GLY A 76 -0.78 5.67 0.46
CA GLY A 76 -0.66 6.39 1.73
C GLY A 76 -0.13 7.81 1.57
N ASP A 77 0.99 8.00 0.85
CA ASP A 77 1.59 9.31 0.59
C ASP A 77 0.62 10.27 -0.14
N THR A 78 -0.17 9.75 -1.07
CA THR A 78 -1.18 10.53 -1.81
C THR A 78 -2.28 11.01 -0.86
N ILE A 79 -2.71 10.16 0.06
CA ILE A 79 -3.76 10.49 1.04
C ILE A 79 -3.25 11.51 2.05
N ASP A 80 -2.05 11.33 2.58
CA ASP A 80 -1.44 12.26 3.51
C ASP A 80 -1.21 13.62 2.85
N GLY A 81 -0.73 13.64 1.60
CA GLY A 81 -0.57 14.87 0.82
C GLY A 81 -1.89 15.60 0.58
N ALA A 82 -2.94 14.87 0.21
CA ALA A 82 -4.29 15.44 0.08
C ALA A 82 -4.79 16.00 1.42
N SER A 83 -4.57 15.27 2.53
CA SER A 83 -4.97 15.70 3.87
C SER A 83 -4.34 17.02 4.28
N GLN A 84 -3.02 17.16 4.09
CA GLN A 84 -2.28 18.38 4.40
C GLN A 84 -2.73 19.57 3.53
N ALA A 85 -2.97 19.32 2.24
CA ALA A 85 -3.47 20.34 1.32
C ALA A 85 -4.86 20.87 1.77
N PHE A 86 -5.75 20.00 2.24
CA PHE A 86 -7.05 20.41 2.76
C PHE A 86 -6.94 21.20 4.07
N GLN A 87 -6.10 20.77 5.01
CA GLN A 87 -5.88 21.52 6.26
C GLN A 87 -5.32 22.93 5.98
N ALA A 88 -4.38 23.03 5.04
CA ALA A 88 -3.83 24.32 4.62
C ALA A 88 -4.90 25.21 3.98
N ALA A 89 -5.74 24.65 3.09
CA ALA A 89 -6.84 25.37 2.47
C ALA A 89 -7.87 25.86 3.50
N ASP A 90 -8.27 25.01 4.45
CA ASP A 90 -9.24 25.36 5.50
C ASP A 90 -8.70 26.45 6.43
N SER A 91 -7.42 26.39 6.81
CA SER A 91 -6.77 27.44 7.61
C SER A 91 -6.76 28.81 6.89
N THR A 92 -6.55 28.79 5.57
CA THR A 92 -6.53 30.01 4.75
C THR A 92 -7.92 30.61 4.62
N VAL A 93 -8.94 29.76 4.42
CA VAL A 93 -10.34 30.17 4.36
C VAL A 93 -10.83 30.68 5.73
N GLY A 94 -10.53 29.96 6.82
CA GLY A 94 -10.90 30.38 8.18
C GLY A 94 -10.32 31.74 8.58
N GLN A 95 -9.07 32.03 8.18
CA GLN A 95 -8.48 33.35 8.38
C GLN A 95 -9.16 34.44 7.53
N SER A 96 -9.58 34.12 6.30
CA SER A 96 -10.29 35.09 5.45
C SER A 96 -11.63 35.53 6.06
N PHE A 97 -12.37 34.64 6.73
CA PHE A 97 -13.63 34.97 7.40
C PHE A 97 -13.47 35.76 8.71
N GLN A 98 -12.31 35.66 9.38
CA GLN A 98 -12.01 36.50 10.56
C GLN A 98 -11.55 37.91 10.20
N SER A 99 -11.20 38.16 8.93
CA SER A 99 -10.67 39.45 8.46
C SER A 99 -11.71 40.39 7.83
N ILE A 100 -12.99 40.00 7.84
CA ILE A 100 -14.14 40.78 7.34
C ILE A 100 -15.00 41.22 8.52
#